data_AF-A0AAW4FXH7-F1
#
_entry.id   AF-A0AAW4FXH7-F1
#
_cell.length_a   1.000
_cell.length_b   1.000
_cell.length_c   1.000
_cell.angle_alpha   90.00
_cell.angle_beta   90.00
_cell.angle_gamma   90.00
#
_symmetry.space_group_name_H-M   'P 1'
#
loop_
_entity.id
_entity.type
_entity.pdbx_description
1 polymer ?
#
loop_
_entity_poly.entity_id
_entity_poly.type
_entity_poly.pdbx_seq_one_letter_code
_entity_poly.pdbx_strand_id
1 'polypeptide(L)'
;MHEHHIPAFVADVIAIGCNIWAVGDDMYIFGDSDLPVENFERIAPELDRIQRQYGPRDHLKLAIIAYLRSTGRHSTVDELVAQVHSHLRHDHKPTT
;
A
#
# COMPACT_ATOMS: atom_id res chain seq x y z
N MET A 1 17.02 3.19 -6.01
CA MET A 1 16.30 4.37 -5.49
C MET A 1 17.19 5.10 -4.48
N HIS A 2 16.96 6.40 -4.26
CA HIS A 2 17.63 7.20 -3.21
C HIS A 2 16.59 7.93 -2.36
N GLU A 3 16.93 8.37 -1.14
CA GLU A 3 15.97 8.97 -0.19
C GLU A 3 15.18 10.16 -0.77
N HIS A 4 15.84 11.06 -1.51
CA HIS A 4 15.16 12.22 -2.11
C HIS A 4 14.12 11.84 -3.18
N HIS A 5 14.11 10.60 -3.66
CA HIS A 5 13.09 10.09 -4.59
C HIS A 5 11.82 9.62 -3.89
N ILE A 6 11.81 9.46 -2.56
CA ILE A 6 10.66 8.89 -1.83
C ILE A 6 9.35 9.65 -2.10
N PRO A 7 9.32 11.00 -2.07
CA PRO A 7 8.09 11.74 -2.36
C PRO A 7 7.55 11.48 -3.77
N ALA A 8 8.42 11.48 -4.77
CA ALA A 8 8.04 11.27 -6.17
C ALA A 8 7.57 9.83 -6.41
N PHE A 9 8.28 8.85 -5.83
CA PHE A 9 7.89 7.44 -5.89
C PHE A 9 6.48 7.22 -5.31
N VAL A 10 6.20 7.78 -4.12
CA VAL A 10 4.88 7.67 -3.49
C VAL A 10 3.80 8.33 -4.34
N ALA A 11 4.08 9.51 -4.92
CA ALA A 11 3.14 10.20 -5.80
C ALA A 11 2.83 9.40 -7.07
N ASP A 12 3.83 8.80 -7.71
CA ASP A 12 3.65 8.00 -8.93
C ASP A 12 2.82 6.74 -8.65
N VAL A 13 3.04 6.08 -7.52
CA VAL A 13 2.25 4.92 -7.07
C VAL A 13 0.78 5.31 -6.87
N ILE A 14 0.51 6.45 -6.24
CA ILE A 14 -0.86 6.95 -6.05
C ILE A 14 -1.51 7.36 -7.38
N ALA A 15 -0.73 7.95 -8.30
CA ALA A 15 -1.23 8.42 -9.59
C ALA A 15 -1.80 7.30 -10.48
N ILE A 16 -1.31 6.07 -10.31
CA ILE A 16 -1.83 4.89 -11.02
C ILE A 16 -3.03 4.23 -10.30
N GLY A 17 -3.53 4.86 -9.23
CA GLY A 17 -4.63 4.34 -8.42
C GLY A 17 -4.22 3.26 -7.42
N CYS A 18 -2.91 3.10 -7.16
CA CYS A 18 -2.41 2.17 -6.15
C CYS A 18 -2.16 2.92 -4.84
N ASN A 19 -2.82 2.53 -3.75
CA ASN A 19 -2.48 3.11 -2.45
C ASN A 19 -1.14 2.55 -1.94
N ILE A 20 -0.48 3.28 -1.04
CA ILE A 20 0.76 2.84 -0.37
C ILE A 20 0.78 3.33 1.07
N TRP A 21 0.87 2.40 2.01
CA TRP A 21 0.65 2.65 3.44
C TRP A 21 1.71 1.99 4.29
N ALA A 22 2.18 2.70 5.32
CA ALA A 22 2.95 2.08 6.40
C ALA A 22 2.03 1.28 7.32
N VAL A 23 2.43 0.06 7.70
CA VAL A 23 1.68 -0.81 8.60
C VAL A 23 2.60 -1.25 9.72
N GLY A 24 2.17 -1.02 10.97
CA GLY A 24 3.05 -1.25 12.12
C GLY A 24 4.32 -0.40 12.03
N ASP A 25 5.41 -0.88 12.60
CA ASP A 25 6.68 -0.12 12.70
C ASP A 25 7.67 -0.41 11.57
N ASP A 26 7.53 -1.55 10.89
CA ASP A 26 8.58 -2.09 10.03
C ASP A 26 8.07 -2.53 8.65
N MET A 27 6.81 -2.29 8.29
CA MET A 27 6.24 -2.72 7.02
C MET A 27 5.53 -1.58 6.30
N TYR A 28 5.47 -1.68 4.98
CA TYR A 28 4.54 -0.93 4.16
C TYR A 28 3.95 -1.86 3.09
N ILE A 29 2.74 -1.56 2.63
CA ILE A 29 2.00 -2.36 1.65
C ILE A 29 1.58 -1.51 0.46
N PHE A 30 1.31 -2.16 -0.67
CA PHE A 30 0.68 -1.57 -1.85
C PHE A 30 -0.76 -2.04 -1.95
N GLY A 31 -1.64 -1.15 -2.41
CA GLY A 31 -3.06 -1.40 -2.55
C GLY A 31 -3.83 -1.22 -1.24
N ASP A 32 -5.15 -1.27 -1.38
CA ASP A 32 -6.09 -1.29 -0.27
C ASP A 32 -6.49 -2.73 0.04
N SER A 33 -6.85 -3.03 1.30
CA SER A 33 -7.39 -4.34 1.69
C SER A 33 -8.64 -4.72 0.90
N ASP A 34 -9.36 -3.70 0.43
CA ASP A 34 -10.68 -3.83 -0.18
C ASP A 34 -10.61 -3.74 -1.71
N LEU A 35 -9.39 -3.65 -2.27
CA LEU A 35 -9.18 -3.63 -3.71
C LEU A 35 -9.35 -5.04 -4.27
N PRO A 36 -10.34 -5.28 -5.17
CA PRO A 36 -10.50 -6.58 -5.82
C PRO A 36 -9.23 -7.00 -6.56
N VAL A 37 -8.94 -8.30 -6.57
CA VAL A 37 -7.73 -8.86 -7.21
C VAL A 37 -7.66 -8.44 -8.67
N GLU A 38 -8.78 -8.46 -9.39
CA GLU A 38 -8.86 -8.08 -10.81
C GLU A 38 -8.48 -6.60 -11.02
N ASN A 39 -8.79 -5.73 -10.06
CA ASN A 39 -8.39 -4.32 -10.11
C ASN A 39 -6.90 -4.16 -9.80
N PHE A 40 -6.37 -4.94 -8.85
CA PHE A 40 -4.93 -4.96 -8.59
C PHE A 40 -4.14 -5.49 -9.80
N GLU A 41 -4.60 -6.55 -10.45
CA GLU A 41 -3.99 -7.11 -11.65
C GLU A 41 -3.91 -6.11 -12.81
N ARG A 42 -4.90 -5.21 -12.92
CA ARG A 42 -4.89 -4.14 -13.93
C ARG A 42 -3.81 -3.08 -13.69
N ILE A 43 -3.48 -2.79 -12.42
CA ILE A 43 -2.47 -1.78 -12.06
C ILE A 43 -1.08 -2.38 -11.84
N ALA A 44 -0.99 -3.70 -11.59
CA ALA A 44 0.26 -4.39 -11.28
C ALA A 44 1.37 -4.17 -12.33
N PRO A 45 1.11 -4.21 -13.65
CA PRO A 45 2.15 -3.95 -14.66
C PRO A 45 2.75 -2.54 -14.56
N GLU A 46 1.90 -1.55 -14.27
CA GLU A 46 2.32 -0.16 -14.16
C GLU A 46 3.05 0.12 -12.84
N LEU A 47 2.57 -0.49 -11.75
CA LEU A 47 3.25 -0.47 -10.45
C LEU A 47 4.66 -1.07 -10.58
N ASP A 48 4.79 -2.19 -11.29
CA ASP A 48 6.06 -2.86 -11.56
C ASP A 48 6.99 -2.02 -12.46
N ARG A 49 6.43 -1.29 -13.44
CA ARG A 49 7.17 -0.29 -14.24
C ARG A 49 7.76 0.83 -13.37
N ILE A 50 6.95 1.41 -12.47
CA ILE A 50 7.39 2.44 -11.52
C ILE A 50 8.50 1.89 -10.62
N GLN A 51 8.30 0.71 -10.04
CA GLN A 51 9.30 0.08 -9.16
C GLN A 51 10.64 -0.11 -9.87
N ARG A 52 10.63 -0.55 -11.14
CA ARG A 52 11.86 -0.67 -11.95
C ARG A 52 12.51 0.68 -12.25
N GLN A 53 11.72 1.71 -12.57
CA GLN A 53 12.22 3.05 -12.89
C GLN A 53 13.04 3.66 -11.75
N TYR A 54 12.58 3.51 -10.51
CA TYR A 54 13.31 4.00 -9.33
C TYR A 54 14.42 3.04 -8.87
N GLY A 55 14.33 1.77 -9.23
CA GLY A 55 15.29 0.71 -8.87
C GLY A 55 15.14 0.21 -7.42
N PRO A 56 16.12 -0.57 -6.92
CA PRO A 56 16.04 -1.22 -5.61
C PRO A 56 15.81 -0.23 -4.46
N ARG A 57 14.99 -0.63 -3.48
CA ARG A 57 14.55 0.23 -2.37
C ARG A 57 14.57 -0.44 -0.99
N ASP A 58 15.06 -1.68 -0.89
CA ASP A 58 15.10 -2.40 0.39
C ASP A 58 15.92 -1.65 1.45
N HIS A 59 17.02 -1.03 1.03
CA HIS A 59 17.84 -0.17 1.88
C HIS A 59 17.13 1.11 2.35
N LEU A 60 16.02 1.49 1.73
CA LEU A 60 15.21 2.67 2.07
C LEU A 60 13.91 2.31 2.79
N LYS A 61 13.68 1.03 3.14
CA LYS A 61 12.40 0.58 3.72
C LYS A 61 11.95 1.44 4.90
N LEU A 62 12.84 1.71 5.86
CA LEU A 62 12.53 2.55 7.02
C LEU A 62 12.33 4.02 6.67
N ALA A 63 13.06 4.56 5.69
CA ALA A 63 12.88 5.94 5.23
C ALA A 63 11.53 6.13 4.52
N ILE A 64 11.11 5.14 3.72
CA ILE A 64 9.77 5.11 3.11
C ILE A 64 8.70 5.08 4.20
N ILE A 65 8.83 4.21 5.20
CA ILE A 65 7.89 4.13 6.34
C ILE A 65 7.81 5.47 7.08
N ALA A 66 8.96 6.10 7.37
CA ALA A 66 9.00 7.39 8.04
C ALA A 66 8.29 8.49 7.23
N TYR A 67 8.48 8.52 5.90
CA TYR A 67 7.79 9.44 5.01
C TYR A 67 6.27 9.18 4.93
N LEU A 68 5.85 7.92 4.85
CA LEU A 68 4.43 7.56 4.84
C LEU A 68 3.75 7.97 6.16
N ARG A 69 4.41 7.74 7.30
CA ARG A 69 3.93 8.20 8.61
C ARG A 69 3.82 9.73 8.69
N SER A 70 4.84 10.46 8.22
CA SER A 70 4.82 11.93 8.26
C SER A 70 3.74 12.55 7.36
N THR A 71 3.27 11.82 6.34
CA THR A 71 2.16 12.22 5.46
C THR A 71 0.80 11.69 5.92
N GLY A 72 0.73 11.03 7.08
CA GLY A 72 -0.51 10.45 7.62
C GLY A 72 -0.95 9.14 6.96
N ARG A 73 -0.11 8.54 6.11
CA ARG A 73 -0.38 7.28 5.39
C ARG A 73 0.11 6.07 6.19
N HIS A 74 -0.50 5.84 7.34
CA HIS A 74 -0.14 4.72 8.20
C HIS A 74 -1.35 4.13 8.91
N SER A 75 -1.26 2.84 9.23
CA SER A 75 -2.15 2.17 10.16
C SER A 75 -1.40 1.27 11.11
N THR A 76 -2.03 1.00 12.25
CA THR A 76 -1.60 -0.08 13.15
C THR A 76 -2.01 -1.43 12.57
N VAL A 77 -1.38 -2.50 13.04
CA VAL A 77 -1.78 -3.87 12.67
C VAL A 77 -3.21 -4.15 13.15
N ASP A 78 -3.58 -3.64 14.33
CA ASP A 78 -4.91 -3.83 14.91
C ASP A 78 -6.01 -3.17 14.05
N GLU A 79 -5.76 -1.97 13.53
CA GLU A 79 -6.68 -1.29 12.59
C GLU A 79 -6.88 -2.10 11.31
N LEU A 80 -5.79 -2.64 10.75
CA LEU A 80 -5.86 -3.46 9.54
C LEU A 80 -6.64 -4.76 9.79
N VAL A 81 -6.37 -5.43 10.92
CA VAL A 81 -7.08 -6.65 11.33
C VAL A 81 -8.58 -6.38 11.54
N ALA A 82 -8.92 -5.26 12.18
CA ALA A 82 -10.32 -4.84 12.34
C ALA A 82 -11.02 -4.60 10.99
N GLN A 83 -10.33 -3.97 10.03
CA GLN A 83 -10.85 -3.71 8.69
C GLN A 83 -11.10 -5.00 7.91
N VAL A 84 -10.15 -5.95 7.95
CA VAL A 84 -10.32 -7.28 7.34
C VAL A 84 -11.48 -8.05 7.99
N HIS A 85 -11.60 -8.04 9.32
CA HIS A 85 -12.71 -8.69 10.01
C HIS A 85 -14.06 -8.07 9.71
N SER A 86 -14.14 -6.75 9.50
CA SER A 86 -15.38 -6.09 9.09
C SER A 86 -15.83 -6.58 7.72
N HIS A 87 -14.91 -6.72 6.76
CA HIS A 87 -15.21 -7.22 5.42
C HIS A 87 -15.75 -8.65 5.43
N LEU A 88 -15.09 -9.55 6.17
CA LEU A 88 -15.54 -10.95 6.30
C LEU A 88 -16.94 -11.10 6.92
N ARG A 89 -17.39 -10.13 7.73
CA ARG A 89 -18.73 -10.15 8.34
C ARG A 89 -19.82 -9.69 7.38
N HIS A 90 -19.51 -8.91 6.35
CA HIS A 90 -20.51 -8.39 5.40
C HIS A 90 -20.86 -9.38 4.27
N ASP A 91 -19.98 -10.34 3.98
CA ASP A 91 -20.22 -11.36 2.93
C ASP A 91 -21.13 -12.52 3.37
N HIS A 92 -21.51 -12.58 4.65
CA HIS A 92 -22.41 -13.60 5.18
C HIS A 92 -23.84 -13.06 5.32
N LYS A 93 -24.48 -12.72 4.20
CA LYS A 93 -25.95 -12.59 4.18
C LYS A 93 -26.54 -14.01 4.06
N PRO A 94 -27.33 -14.50 5.02
CA PRO A 94 -27.91 -15.83 4.93
C PRO A 94 -28.87 -15.87 3.75
N THR A 95 -28.59 -16.74 2.78
CA THR A 95 -29.54 -17.08 1.73
C THR A 95 -30.74 -17.72 2.40
N THR A 96 -31.91 -17.08 2.25
CA THR A 96 -33.20 -17.59 2.75
C THR A 96 -33.65 -18.77 1.92
#